data_AF-A0AAD7GKS0-F1
#
_entry.id   AF-A0AAD7GKS0-F1
#
_cell.length_a   1.000
_cell.length_b   1.000
_cell.length_c   1.000
_cell.angle_alpha   90.00
_cell.angle_beta   90.00
_cell.angle_gamma   90.00
#
_symmetry.space_group_name_H-M   'P 1'
#
loop_
_entity.id
_entity.type
_entity.pdbx_description
1 polymer ?
#
loop_
_entity_poly.entity_id
_entity_poly.type
_entity_poly.pdbx_seq_one_letter_code
_entity_poly.pdbx_strand_id
1 'polypeptide(L)'
;RSPNLTTFEVEHVSRPPSAMANRSPPDPAYDSEFMYREHVSRLIGAKTRPFSVSGRIPLDPSHLVLFFRSKTGITHSLDFPVDIDYNTPPALDVLIAACKRHQTPGIDGRLYESESMYYPPSLPLTPSLEIANHPILDAIRNTLFPTLPVGHYLTVRRDRVDVILTGARMAPQPRSLRNDGRVATLSVTLPVRFRGGSLLIRDTDGSQERLATAAPTSDLEWTAFLSECEYEVEAVTQGCRMSISYALFAKSFGATALTPDPLFTPSQPFLDLLPPVLQMSRGRRIAFLLAHDYDVDPAALLAEALVPYLKGGDAVLYHALKIYKLQPVLHWTAGGYIWPIDRPVEIFDEQPARGSPPQQQMPPLRGAFSNPPMPMSGRMPPPVPVDTLRARVEESGAVLLADAEVTLLTDWRAPEGTAVGKARVHFVSEGMLEKLVVNVLLVAFV
;
A
#
# COMPACT_ATOMS: atom_id res chain seq x y z
N ARG A 1 -31.30 1.63 29.86
CA ARG A 1 -31.45 0.68 28.74
C ARG A 1 -31.87 1.48 27.52
N SER A 2 -30.97 1.51 26.54
CA SER A 2 -31.11 1.80 25.10
C SER A 2 -32.00 2.95 24.62
N PRO A 3 -31.43 3.95 23.93
CA PRO A 3 -32.11 4.63 22.83
C PRO A 3 -31.94 3.84 21.52
N ASN A 4 -32.99 3.85 20.70
CA ASN A 4 -33.01 3.36 19.33
C ASN A 4 -32.22 4.32 18.42
N LEU A 5 -31.39 3.74 17.54
CA LEU A 5 -30.71 4.42 16.44
C LEU A 5 -31.56 4.31 15.17
N THR A 6 -32.06 5.42 14.65
CA THR A 6 -32.35 5.61 13.22
C THR A 6 -32.53 7.10 12.92
N THR A 7 -31.51 7.82 12.44
CA THR A 7 -31.70 8.89 11.44
C THR A 7 -30.37 9.30 10.79
N PHE A 8 -30.39 9.46 9.47
CA PHE A 8 -29.35 10.11 8.67
C PHE A 8 -29.44 11.63 8.82
N GLU A 9 -28.31 12.33 8.95
CA GLU A 9 -28.26 13.80 8.91
C GLU A 9 -27.79 14.28 7.53
N VAL A 10 -28.63 15.12 6.91
CA VAL A 10 -28.37 15.86 5.68
C VAL A 10 -28.02 17.29 6.07
N GLU A 11 -26.94 17.81 5.50
CA GLU A 11 -26.41 19.15 5.77
C GLU A 11 -27.29 20.23 5.10
N HIS A 12 -27.93 21.08 5.91
CA HIS A 12 -28.65 22.26 5.41
C HIS A 12 -27.83 23.54 5.65
N VAL A 13 -27.38 24.15 4.54
CA VAL A 13 -26.80 25.50 4.53
C VAL A 13 -27.89 26.50 4.93
N SER A 14 -27.69 27.15 6.07
CA SER A 14 -28.57 28.22 6.55
C SER A 14 -28.00 29.59 6.16
N ARG A 15 -28.75 30.36 5.37
CA ARG A 15 -28.54 31.81 5.17
C ARG A 15 -28.96 32.58 6.45
N PRO A 16 -28.42 33.78 6.69
CA PRO A 16 -28.30 34.36 8.03
C PRO A 16 -29.60 35.05 8.48
N PRO A 17 -29.86 35.16 9.79
CA PRO A 17 -30.72 36.20 10.30
C PRO A 17 -29.89 37.46 10.61
N SER A 18 -30.47 38.59 10.24
CA SER A 18 -30.00 39.92 10.58
C SER A 18 -30.36 40.31 12.02
N ALA A 19 -29.47 41.11 12.58
CA ALA A 19 -29.70 42.22 13.50
C ALA A 19 -29.74 41.98 15.03
N MET A 20 -28.93 42.85 15.66
CA MET A 20 -28.97 43.39 17.03
C MET A 20 -28.33 42.60 18.18
N ALA A 21 -27.07 42.98 18.43
CA ALA A 21 -26.59 43.58 19.67
C ALA A 21 -27.12 43.02 21.00
N ASN A 22 -26.28 42.22 21.65
CA ASN A 22 -25.88 42.48 23.03
C ASN A 22 -24.47 41.92 23.25
N ARG A 23 -23.49 42.83 23.38
CA ARG A 23 -22.10 42.50 23.72
C ARG A 23 -22.05 42.13 25.20
N SER A 24 -22.16 40.84 25.48
CA SER A 24 -21.60 40.25 26.69
C SER A 24 -20.06 40.26 26.58
N PRO A 25 -19.33 40.31 27.71
CA PRO A 25 -17.86 40.39 27.68
C PRO A 25 -17.26 39.15 27.00
N PRO A 26 -16.02 39.26 26.45
CA PRO A 26 -15.38 38.14 25.78
C PRO A 26 -15.20 37.00 26.78
N ASP A 27 -15.95 35.93 26.59
CA ASP A 27 -15.83 34.74 27.39
C ASP A 27 -14.52 34.04 26.99
N PRO A 28 -13.53 33.87 27.90
CA PRO A 28 -12.25 33.22 27.59
C PRO A 28 -12.41 31.78 27.05
N ALA A 29 -13.60 31.19 27.18
CA ALA A 29 -13.96 29.92 26.56
C ALA A 29 -14.04 29.99 25.02
N TYR A 30 -14.46 31.12 24.43
CA TYR A 30 -14.61 31.27 22.98
C TYR A 30 -13.25 31.34 22.26
N ASP A 31 -12.27 32.01 22.87
CA ASP A 31 -10.88 32.01 22.38
C ASP A 31 -10.26 30.61 22.45
N SER A 32 -10.57 29.84 23.51
CA SER A 32 -10.07 28.47 23.64
C SER A 32 -10.66 27.52 22.59
N GLU A 33 -11.94 27.70 22.24
CA GLU A 33 -12.62 26.90 21.23
C GLU A 33 -12.14 27.24 19.82
N PHE A 34 -11.93 28.52 19.52
CA PHE A 34 -11.35 28.95 18.24
C PHE A 34 -9.93 28.40 18.06
N MET A 35 -9.08 28.52 19.09
CA MET A 35 -7.73 27.96 19.08
C MET A 35 -7.75 26.44 18.90
N TYR A 36 -8.65 25.73 19.58
CA TYR A 36 -8.82 24.29 19.42
C TYR A 36 -9.18 23.92 17.97
N ARG A 37 -10.16 24.61 17.37
CA ARG A 37 -10.57 24.37 15.98
C ARG A 37 -9.43 24.65 14.99
N GLU A 38 -8.63 25.69 15.24
CA GLU A 38 -7.43 25.97 14.44
C GLU A 38 -6.39 24.86 14.57
N HIS A 39 -6.11 24.38 15.77
CA HIS A 39 -5.22 23.24 16.00
C HIS A 39 -5.72 21.96 15.32
N VAL A 40 -7.02 21.68 15.40
CA VAL A 40 -7.65 20.53 14.71
C VAL A 40 -7.53 20.68 13.20
N SER A 41 -7.78 21.86 12.64
CA SER A 41 -7.63 22.12 11.21
C SER A 41 -6.19 21.90 10.73
N ARG A 42 -5.20 22.37 11.50
CA ARG A 42 -3.77 22.13 11.21
C ARG A 42 -3.42 20.64 11.28
N LEU A 43 -3.94 19.92 12.27
CA LEU A 43 -3.73 18.48 12.42
C LEU A 43 -4.34 17.68 11.27
N ILE A 44 -5.59 18.00 10.87
CA ILE A 44 -6.25 17.37 9.73
C ILE A 44 -5.46 17.65 8.44
N GLY A 45 -5.03 18.91 8.23
CA GLY A 45 -4.18 19.27 7.09
C GLY A 45 -2.88 18.45 7.03
N ALA A 46 -2.16 18.38 8.15
CA ALA A 46 -0.94 17.58 8.25
C ALA A 46 -1.18 16.08 7.99
N LYS A 47 -2.31 15.53 8.48
CA LYS A 47 -2.69 14.13 8.25
C LYS A 47 -3.03 13.84 6.78
N THR A 48 -3.64 14.78 6.07
CA THR A 48 -4.11 14.55 4.69
C THR A 48 -3.00 14.41 3.67
N ARG A 49 -1.85 15.06 3.89
CA ARG A 49 -0.71 15.03 2.96
C ARG A 49 0.62 15.00 3.72
N PRO A 50 1.02 13.85 4.27
CA PRO A 50 2.35 13.70 4.83
C PRO A 50 3.39 13.79 3.69
N PHE A 51 4.35 14.69 3.82
CA PHE A 51 5.46 14.82 2.86
C PHE A 51 6.76 14.19 3.39
N SER A 52 6.76 13.77 4.64
CA SER A 52 7.90 13.32 5.42
C SER A 52 7.46 12.26 6.43
N VAL A 53 8.32 11.27 6.68
CA VAL A 53 8.13 10.22 7.69
C VAL A 53 9.48 9.85 8.27
N SER A 54 9.55 9.67 9.59
CA SER A 54 10.77 9.26 10.29
C SER A 54 10.52 8.01 11.13
N GLY A 55 11.60 7.28 11.40
CA GLY A 55 11.54 6.05 12.17
C GLY A 55 12.91 5.58 12.62
N ARG A 56 12.94 4.38 13.20
CA ARG A 56 14.17 3.76 13.70
C ARG A 56 14.32 2.34 13.18
N ILE A 57 15.56 1.92 12.98
CA ILE A 57 15.94 0.54 12.66
C ILE A 57 16.47 -0.10 13.94
N PRO A 58 15.85 -1.18 14.45
CA PRO A 58 16.38 -1.93 15.58
C PRO A 58 17.62 -2.70 15.12
N LEU A 59 18.79 -2.07 15.24
CA LEU A 59 20.09 -2.61 14.84
C LEU A 59 21.12 -2.15 15.86
N ASP A 60 21.91 -3.09 16.39
CA ASP A 60 23.06 -2.74 17.22
C ASP A 60 24.09 -1.96 16.37
N PRO A 61 24.46 -0.72 16.74
CA PRO A 61 25.42 0.08 15.98
C PRO A 61 26.78 -0.61 15.82
N SER A 62 27.14 -1.53 16.73
CA SER A 62 28.38 -2.31 16.65
C SER A 62 28.44 -3.29 15.48
N HIS A 63 27.28 -3.66 14.91
CA HIS A 63 27.21 -4.51 13.72
C HIS A 63 27.29 -3.71 12.41
N LEU A 64 27.29 -2.37 12.50
CA LEU A 64 27.39 -1.52 11.34
C LEU A 64 28.85 -1.24 11.00
N VAL A 65 29.22 -1.53 9.76
CA VAL A 65 30.55 -1.28 9.20
C VAL A 65 30.39 -0.59 7.86
N LEU A 66 31.17 0.46 7.62
CA LEU A 66 31.24 1.16 6.34
C LEU A 66 32.54 0.79 5.63
N PHE A 67 32.43 0.11 4.49
CA PHE A 67 33.56 -0.18 3.61
C PHE A 67 33.64 0.91 2.53
N PHE A 68 34.82 1.51 2.36
CA PHE A 68 35.03 2.55 1.37
C PHE A 68 36.45 2.52 0.81
N ARG A 69 36.62 3.05 -0.40
CA ARG A 69 37.93 3.12 -1.06
C ARG A 69 38.51 4.53 -1.00
N SER A 70 39.77 4.67 -0.64
CA SER A 70 40.45 5.97 -0.69
C SER A 70 40.84 6.32 -2.14
N LYS A 71 41.25 7.58 -2.36
CA LYS A 71 41.73 8.06 -3.67
C LYS A 71 42.99 7.30 -4.17
N THR A 72 43.75 6.72 -3.25
CA THR A 72 44.94 5.89 -3.58
C THR A 72 44.56 4.47 -3.98
N GLY A 73 43.29 4.09 -3.89
CA GLY A 73 42.80 2.78 -4.25
C GLY A 73 42.86 1.74 -3.13
N ILE A 74 43.18 2.14 -1.90
CA ILE A 74 43.18 1.26 -0.71
C ILE A 74 41.75 1.20 -0.15
N THR A 75 41.31 0.01 0.25
CA THR A 75 40.02 -0.19 0.92
C THR A 75 40.19 -0.07 2.42
N HIS A 76 39.30 0.69 3.05
CA HIS A 76 39.23 0.88 4.49
C HIS A 76 37.85 0.42 5.01
N SER A 77 37.82 0.01 6.27
CA SER A 77 36.59 -0.22 7.03
C SER A 77 36.50 0.81 8.15
N LEU A 78 35.29 1.31 8.38
CA LEU A 78 34.96 2.16 9.51
C LEU A 78 33.85 1.49 10.31
N ASP A 79 34.18 1.09 11.54
CA ASP A 79 33.24 0.48 12.47
C ASP A 79 32.47 1.56 13.23
N PHE A 80 31.22 1.27 13.54
CA PHE A 80 30.37 2.14 14.37
C PHE A 80 30.10 1.46 15.73
N PRO A 81 29.64 2.21 16.74
CA PRO A 81 29.50 3.66 16.79
C PRO A 81 30.86 4.38 16.88
N VAL A 82 30.93 5.61 16.35
CA VAL A 82 32.14 6.44 16.43
C VAL A 82 31.90 7.61 17.37
N ASP A 83 32.75 7.74 18.39
CA ASP A 83 32.76 8.89 19.29
C ASP A 83 34.07 9.68 19.13
N ILE A 84 34.00 10.76 18.34
CA ILE A 84 35.15 11.60 17.98
C ILE A 84 35.78 12.26 19.22
N ASP A 85 34.99 12.54 20.26
CA ASP A 85 35.47 13.17 21.49
C ASP A 85 36.34 12.20 22.31
N TYR A 86 36.17 10.88 22.11
CA TYR A 86 36.92 9.84 22.81
C TYR A 86 38.03 9.24 21.95
N ASN A 87 37.71 8.84 20.72
CA ASN A 87 38.63 8.22 19.78
C ASN A 87 38.22 8.55 18.34
N THR A 88 39.14 9.11 17.57
CA THR A 88 38.94 9.33 16.13
C THR A 88 39.63 8.19 15.37
N PRO A 89 38.88 7.22 14.80
CA PRO A 89 39.49 6.13 14.04
C PRO A 89 40.24 6.70 12.83
N PRO A 90 41.47 6.26 12.51
CA PRO A 90 42.20 6.75 11.33
C PRO A 90 41.42 6.58 10.02
N ALA A 91 40.55 5.57 9.94
CA ALA A 91 39.66 5.37 8.80
C ALA A 91 38.68 6.54 8.61
N LEU A 92 38.23 7.19 9.68
CA LEU A 92 37.35 8.37 9.57
C LEU A 92 38.10 9.55 8.92
N ASP A 93 39.35 9.79 9.30
CA ASP A 93 40.17 10.85 8.69
C ASP A 93 40.41 10.59 7.21
N VAL A 94 40.68 9.34 6.84
CA VAL A 94 40.85 8.94 5.43
C VAL A 94 39.54 9.11 4.65
N LEU A 95 38.39 8.80 5.26
CA LEU A 95 37.08 9.04 4.65
C LEU A 95 36.84 10.54 4.42
N ILE A 96 37.09 11.37 5.43
CA ILE A 96 36.96 12.82 5.36
C ILE A 96 37.88 13.39 4.26
N ALA A 97 39.14 12.94 4.19
CA ALA A 97 40.09 13.35 3.16
C ALA A 97 39.68 12.91 1.73
N ALA A 98 38.93 11.82 1.62
CA ALA A 98 38.37 11.36 0.34
C ALA A 98 37.17 12.21 -0.13
N CYS A 99 36.45 12.86 0.80
CA CYS A 99 35.25 13.64 0.50
C CYS A 99 35.53 14.90 -0.35
N LYS A 100 34.47 15.37 -1.01
CA LYS A 100 34.42 16.63 -1.75
C LYS A 100 33.44 17.57 -1.05
N ARG A 101 33.65 18.88 -1.15
CA ARG A 101 32.72 19.88 -0.60
C ARG A 101 31.54 20.07 -1.53
N HIS A 102 30.35 20.27 -0.96
CA HIS A 102 29.17 20.67 -1.72
C HIS A 102 29.39 22.08 -2.27
N GLN A 103 29.43 22.25 -3.59
CA GLN A 103 29.48 23.58 -4.22
C GLN A 103 28.06 24.14 -4.30
N THR A 104 27.48 24.56 -3.19
CA THR A 104 26.16 25.21 -3.20
C THR A 104 26.37 26.71 -2.98
N PRO A 105 26.05 27.59 -3.95
CA PRO A 105 26.22 29.02 -3.76
C PRO A 105 25.36 29.47 -2.57
N GLY A 106 26.01 30.06 -1.56
CA GLY A 106 25.32 30.69 -0.44
C GLY A 106 24.39 31.79 -0.95
N ILE A 107 23.31 32.04 -0.20
CA ILE A 107 22.26 33.04 -0.51
C ILE A 107 22.85 34.46 -0.71
N ASP A 108 24.07 34.74 -0.22
CA ASP A 108 24.75 36.04 -0.33
C ASP A 108 26.07 36.02 -1.14
N GLY A 109 26.34 34.99 -1.94
CA GLY A 109 27.60 34.89 -2.70
C GLY A 109 28.87 34.72 -1.85
N ARG A 110 28.72 34.66 -0.52
CA ARG A 110 29.77 34.22 0.41
C ARG A 110 29.71 32.71 0.54
N LEU A 111 30.82 32.04 0.20
CA LEU A 111 31.06 30.65 0.57
C LEU A 111 30.94 30.54 2.09
N TYR A 112 30.19 29.57 2.60
CA TYR A 112 30.26 29.26 4.03
C TYR A 112 31.68 28.75 4.31
N GLU A 113 32.36 29.25 5.35
CA GLU A 113 33.73 28.82 5.69
C GLU A 113 33.82 27.31 5.97
N SER A 114 32.69 26.68 6.32
CA SER A 114 32.56 25.24 6.56
C SER A 114 31.29 24.70 5.91
N GLU A 115 31.42 24.19 4.68
CA GLU A 115 30.34 23.54 3.95
C GLU A 115 30.33 22.03 4.22
N SER A 116 29.12 21.43 4.19
CA SER A 116 28.95 19.99 4.18
C SER A 116 29.77 19.34 3.06
N MET A 117 30.25 18.12 3.31
CA MET A 117 31.00 17.33 2.36
C MET A 117 30.21 16.09 1.95
N TYR A 118 30.55 15.52 0.79
CA TYR A 118 30.03 14.26 0.33
C TYR A 118 31.14 13.34 -0.18
N TYR A 119 30.94 12.05 0.01
CA TYR A 119 31.84 11.04 -0.54
C TYR A 119 31.62 10.91 -2.06
N PRO A 120 32.68 10.95 -2.89
CA PRO A 120 32.54 10.96 -4.34
C PRO A 120 31.81 9.72 -4.86
N PRO A 121 30.78 9.86 -5.73
CA PRO A 121 30.06 8.70 -6.27
C PRO A 121 30.92 7.85 -7.21
N SER A 122 32.05 8.38 -7.69
CA SER A 122 33.03 7.65 -8.50
C SER A 122 33.85 6.63 -7.71
N LEU A 123 33.84 6.70 -6.38
CA LEU A 123 34.59 5.78 -5.52
C LEU A 123 33.65 4.72 -4.92
N PRO A 124 34.09 3.45 -4.82
CA PRO A 124 33.31 2.39 -4.18
C PRO A 124 33.07 2.66 -2.70
N LEU A 125 31.81 2.54 -2.27
CA LEU A 125 31.38 2.61 -0.89
C LEU A 125 30.16 1.72 -0.67
N THR A 126 30.23 0.89 0.38
CA THR A 126 29.19 -0.07 0.76
C THR A 126 29.10 -0.15 2.29
N PRO A 127 27.94 0.15 2.90
CA PRO A 127 27.68 -0.16 4.30
C PRO A 127 27.27 -1.63 4.46
N SER A 128 27.45 -2.22 5.65
CA SER A 128 26.86 -3.51 6.02
C SER A 128 25.33 -3.44 6.20
N LEU A 129 24.75 -2.23 6.19
CA LEU A 129 23.31 -1.99 6.25
C LEU A 129 22.63 -2.28 4.90
N GLU A 130 21.73 -3.25 4.89
CA GLU A 130 20.87 -3.56 3.76
C GLU A 130 19.43 -3.13 4.04
N ILE A 131 18.98 -2.07 3.37
CA ILE A 131 17.64 -1.49 3.54
C ILE A 131 16.53 -2.50 3.23
N ALA A 132 16.77 -3.46 2.33
CA ALA A 132 15.81 -4.48 1.94
C ALA A 132 15.50 -5.48 3.07
N ASN A 133 16.39 -5.63 4.07
CA ASN A 133 16.18 -6.54 5.20
C ASN A 133 15.31 -5.92 6.30
N HIS A 134 14.84 -4.68 6.11
CA HIS A 134 14.00 -3.97 7.07
C HIS A 134 12.70 -3.50 6.39
N PRO A 135 11.56 -3.46 7.10
CA PRO A 135 10.26 -3.06 6.54
C PRO A 135 10.14 -1.54 6.32
N ILE A 136 11.25 -0.86 6.04
CA ILE A 136 11.33 0.60 5.84
C ILE A 136 10.61 0.98 4.55
N LEU A 137 10.80 0.22 3.48
CA LEU A 137 10.14 0.50 2.19
C LEU A 137 8.62 0.32 2.28
N ASP A 138 8.14 -0.66 3.04
CA ASP A 138 6.72 -0.86 3.28
C ASP A 138 6.13 0.26 4.14
N ALA A 139 6.85 0.68 5.19
CA ALA A 139 6.45 1.82 6.01
C ALA A 139 6.32 3.09 5.14
N ILE A 140 7.33 3.39 4.31
CA ILE A 140 7.32 4.55 3.41
C ILE A 140 6.21 4.45 2.37
N ARG A 141 5.98 3.27 1.79
CA ARG A 141 4.89 3.03 0.83
C ARG A 141 3.54 3.35 1.47
N ASN A 142 3.29 2.84 2.67
CA ASN A 142 2.01 3.00 3.35
C ASN A 142 1.76 4.44 3.82
N THR A 143 2.80 5.18 4.19
CA THR A 143 2.66 6.55 4.69
C THR A 143 2.69 7.61 3.58
N LEU A 144 3.65 7.54 2.66
CA LEU A 144 3.86 8.57 1.63
C LEU A 144 3.17 8.24 0.30
N PHE A 145 2.88 6.97 0.02
CA PHE A 145 2.29 6.53 -1.24
C PHE A 145 1.07 5.61 -1.05
N PRO A 146 0.06 6.00 -0.25
CA PRO A 146 -1.11 5.16 0.03
C PRO A 146 -1.95 4.86 -1.21
N THR A 147 -1.88 5.73 -2.23
CA THR A 147 -2.60 5.57 -3.51
C THR A 147 -1.81 4.80 -4.56
N LEU A 148 -0.63 4.29 -4.22
CA LEU A 148 0.20 3.54 -5.16
C LEU A 148 -0.57 2.29 -5.61
N PRO A 149 -0.86 2.12 -6.92
CA PRO A 149 -1.65 1.01 -7.39
C PRO A 149 -1.00 -0.31 -7.03
N VAL A 150 -1.83 -1.33 -6.87
CA VAL A 150 -1.30 -2.63 -6.47
C VAL A 150 -0.47 -3.25 -7.59
N GLY A 151 0.52 -4.06 -7.22
CA GLY A 151 1.58 -4.52 -8.14
C GLY A 151 2.75 -3.54 -8.31
N HIS A 152 2.64 -2.32 -7.77
CA HIS A 152 3.78 -1.42 -7.65
C HIS A 152 4.49 -1.59 -6.31
N TYR A 153 5.81 -1.46 -6.34
CA TYR A 153 6.68 -1.58 -5.18
C TYR A 153 7.76 -0.49 -5.24
N LEU A 154 8.31 -0.18 -4.07
CA LEU A 154 9.43 0.75 -3.96
C LEU A 154 10.74 -0.03 -4.09
N THR A 155 11.66 0.52 -4.87
CA THR A 155 13.06 0.08 -4.91
C THR A 155 13.96 1.21 -4.45
N VAL A 156 15.11 0.85 -3.92
CA VAL A 156 16.05 1.79 -3.33
C VAL A 156 17.41 1.69 -4.00
N ARG A 157 18.03 2.83 -4.25
CA ARG A 157 19.41 2.93 -4.75
C ARG A 157 20.18 3.91 -3.88
N ARG A 158 21.36 3.51 -3.39
CA ARG A 158 22.24 4.45 -2.66
C ARG A 158 22.58 5.64 -3.56
N ASP A 159 22.36 6.84 -3.06
CA ASP A 159 22.60 8.09 -3.77
C ASP A 159 23.95 8.68 -3.37
N ARG A 160 24.10 9.03 -2.09
CA ARG A 160 25.29 9.73 -1.59
C ARG A 160 25.53 9.44 -0.11
N VAL A 161 26.75 9.71 0.34
CA VAL A 161 27.09 9.77 1.76
C VAL A 161 27.56 11.19 2.06
N ASP A 162 26.90 11.83 3.01
CA ASP A 162 27.19 13.19 3.43
C ASP A 162 27.90 13.17 4.79
N VAL A 163 28.88 14.04 4.94
CA VAL A 163 29.72 14.22 6.13
C VAL A 163 29.72 15.69 6.50
N ILE A 164 29.26 16.02 7.70
CA ILE A 164 29.13 17.39 8.20
C ILE A 164 29.90 17.49 9.50
N LEU A 165 31.04 18.20 9.46
CA LEU A 165 31.91 18.42 10.60
C LEU A 165 31.35 19.51 11.53
N THR A 166 31.93 19.60 12.73
CA THR A 166 31.66 20.71 13.66
C THR A 166 31.87 22.07 12.97
N GLY A 167 30.91 22.97 13.15
CA GLY A 167 30.84 24.28 12.52
C GLY A 167 30.24 24.28 11.10
N ALA A 168 30.16 23.12 10.44
CA ALA A 168 29.62 23.01 9.10
C ALA A 168 28.10 22.82 9.06
N ARG A 169 27.48 23.25 7.96
CA ARG A 169 26.05 23.03 7.65
C ARG A 169 25.87 22.56 6.20
N MET A 170 24.70 21.99 5.90
CA MET A 170 24.28 21.74 4.53
C MET A 170 23.32 22.83 4.09
N ALA A 171 23.66 23.53 3.01
CA ALA A 171 22.78 24.50 2.40
C ALA A 171 21.52 23.81 1.83
N PRO A 172 20.41 24.55 1.65
CA PRO A 172 19.21 24.02 1.02
C PRO A 172 19.51 23.28 -0.28
N GLN A 173 19.07 22.03 -0.35
CA GLN A 173 19.20 21.16 -1.52
C GLN A 173 17.88 21.22 -2.31
N PRO A 174 17.79 22.07 -3.35
CA PRO A 174 16.56 22.23 -4.11
C PRO A 174 16.27 20.98 -4.95
N ARG A 175 15.00 20.82 -5.32
CA ARG A 175 14.54 19.73 -6.18
C ARG A 175 15.24 19.68 -7.54
N SER A 176 15.71 20.82 -8.06
CA SER A 176 16.39 20.92 -9.36
C SER A 176 17.70 20.12 -9.43
N LEU A 177 18.31 19.80 -8.28
CA LEU A 177 19.50 18.96 -8.21
C LEU A 177 19.20 17.46 -8.36
N ARG A 178 17.92 17.06 -8.39
CA ARG A 178 17.46 15.67 -8.38
C ARG A 178 16.50 15.43 -9.55
N ASN A 179 17.04 15.12 -10.72
CA ASN A 179 16.26 14.81 -11.93
C ASN A 179 16.52 13.38 -12.44
N ASP A 180 16.52 12.41 -11.51
CA ASP A 180 16.79 11.01 -11.81
C ASP A 180 15.54 10.12 -11.80
N GLY A 181 14.35 10.71 -11.66
CA GLY A 181 13.07 10.00 -11.62
C GLY A 181 12.73 9.38 -10.25
N ARG A 182 13.44 9.76 -9.18
CA ARG A 182 13.11 9.31 -7.83
C ARG A 182 11.77 9.89 -7.36
N VAL A 183 10.99 9.08 -6.64
CA VAL A 183 9.70 9.48 -6.04
C VAL A 183 9.88 10.00 -4.62
N ALA A 184 10.93 9.58 -3.93
CA ALA A 184 11.27 10.02 -2.57
C ALA A 184 12.78 9.87 -2.31
N THR A 185 13.26 10.48 -1.24
CA THR A 185 14.61 10.31 -0.71
C THR A 185 14.53 9.75 0.71
N LEU A 186 15.33 8.73 0.99
CA LEU A 186 15.52 8.15 2.32
C LEU A 186 16.91 8.56 2.85
N SER A 187 16.97 9.26 3.96
CA SER A 187 18.21 9.60 4.66
C SER A 187 18.33 8.74 5.91
N VAL A 188 19.44 8.02 6.05
CA VAL A 188 19.79 7.22 7.21
C VAL A 188 20.97 7.87 7.93
N THR A 189 20.80 8.22 9.19
CA THR A 189 21.87 8.84 9.99
C THR A 189 22.76 7.75 10.56
N LEU A 190 24.06 7.81 10.29
CA LEU A 190 25.04 6.83 10.77
C LEU A 190 25.38 7.09 12.25
N PRO A 191 25.78 6.07 13.04
CA PRO A 191 26.03 6.17 14.47
C PRO A 191 27.38 6.84 14.78
N VAL A 192 27.50 8.11 14.41
CA VAL A 192 28.61 8.98 14.81
C VAL A 192 28.08 9.99 15.81
N ARG A 193 28.80 10.23 16.90
CA ARG A 193 28.37 11.20 17.90
C ARG A 193 28.41 12.62 17.33
N PHE A 194 27.29 13.33 17.41
CA PHE A 194 27.21 14.75 17.07
C PHE A 194 26.14 15.48 17.90
N ARG A 195 26.20 16.82 17.90
CA ARG A 195 25.19 17.72 18.47
C ARG A 195 24.87 18.82 17.45
N GLY A 196 23.61 19.27 17.42
CA GLY A 196 23.12 20.16 16.37
C GLY A 196 22.78 19.37 15.10
N GLY A 197 22.91 19.96 13.92
CA GLY A 197 22.73 19.23 12.66
C GLY A 197 21.30 18.70 12.42
N SER A 198 20.27 19.42 12.89
CA SER A 198 18.88 19.05 12.62
C SER A 198 18.59 19.03 11.13
N LEU A 199 17.84 18.02 10.67
CA LEU A 199 17.37 17.92 9.29
C LEU A 199 16.08 18.74 9.15
N LEU A 200 16.07 19.72 8.27
CA LEU A 200 14.91 20.55 7.95
C LEU A 200 14.41 20.13 6.58
N ILE A 201 13.13 19.79 6.49
CA ILE A 201 12.46 19.39 5.25
C ILE A 201 11.36 20.40 4.98
N ARG A 202 11.35 20.97 3.78
CA ARG A 202 10.37 21.97 3.33
C ARG A 202 9.60 21.44 2.14
N ASP A 203 8.28 21.37 2.28
CA ASP A 203 7.38 21.01 1.19
C ASP A 203 7.10 22.20 0.26
N THR A 204 6.53 21.93 -0.90
CA THR A 204 6.15 22.95 -1.89
C THR A 204 5.14 23.96 -1.36
N ASP A 205 4.33 23.55 -0.39
CA ASP A 205 3.27 24.37 0.19
C ASP A 205 3.79 25.28 1.32
N GLY A 206 5.11 25.31 1.55
CA GLY A 206 5.77 26.09 2.59
C GLY A 206 5.75 25.44 3.98
N SER A 207 5.10 24.27 4.12
CA SER A 207 5.16 23.48 5.34
C SER A 207 6.59 23.01 5.61
N GLN A 208 7.05 23.13 6.85
CA GLN A 208 8.38 22.74 7.26
C GLN A 208 8.34 21.78 8.43
N GLU A 209 9.12 20.70 8.34
CA GLU A 209 9.36 19.78 9.44
C GLU A 209 10.83 19.84 9.85
N ARG A 210 11.06 20.00 11.16
CA ARG A 210 12.39 20.02 11.75
C ARG A 210 12.58 18.74 12.55
N LEU A 211 13.46 17.88 12.05
CA LEU A 211 13.80 16.63 12.69
C LEU A 211 15.09 16.82 13.48
N ALA A 212 14.92 16.93 14.79
CA ALA A 212 16.03 16.85 15.74
C ALA A 212 16.39 15.37 15.93
N THR A 213 17.69 15.06 15.86
CA THR A 213 18.21 13.72 16.19
C THR A 213 17.81 13.41 17.62
N ALA A 214 17.22 12.25 17.87
CA ALA A 214 16.88 11.88 19.24
C ALA A 214 18.16 11.60 20.03
N ALA A 215 18.06 11.69 21.36
CA ALA A 215 19.10 11.29 22.31
C ALA A 215 19.67 9.89 21.96
N PRO A 216 20.89 9.53 22.40
CA PRO A 216 21.57 8.32 21.97
C PRO A 216 20.75 7.08 22.37
N THR A 217 19.92 6.63 21.44
CA THR A 217 19.29 5.31 21.48
C THR A 217 20.18 4.36 20.69
N SER A 218 20.19 3.09 21.06
CA SER A 218 20.90 2.04 20.33
C SER A 218 20.46 1.92 18.86
N ASP A 219 19.32 2.48 18.48
CA ASP A 219 18.73 2.24 17.16
C ASP A 219 19.17 3.27 16.12
N LEU A 220 19.21 2.86 14.85
CA LEU A 220 19.58 3.72 13.73
C LEU A 220 18.41 4.58 13.27
N GLU A 221 18.59 5.89 13.18
CA GLU A 221 17.52 6.80 12.74
C GLU A 221 17.46 6.91 11.22
N TRP A 222 16.24 6.89 10.68
CA TRP A 222 15.99 7.13 9.27
C TRP A 222 14.84 8.12 9.08
N THR A 223 14.87 8.81 7.95
CA THR A 223 13.84 9.76 7.53
C THR A 223 13.65 9.67 6.03
N ALA A 224 12.41 9.52 5.58
CA ALA A 224 12.05 9.60 4.18
C ALA A 224 11.19 10.83 3.89
N PHE A 225 11.34 11.41 2.71
CA PHE A 225 10.55 12.54 2.26
C PHE A 225 10.37 12.52 0.75
N LEU A 226 9.30 13.17 0.28
CA LEU A 226 8.96 13.22 -1.14
C LEU A 226 10.03 13.93 -1.97
N SER A 227 10.12 13.62 -3.26
CA SER A 227 11.22 14.12 -4.12
C SER A 227 11.12 15.63 -4.39
N GLU A 228 9.90 16.18 -4.34
CA GLU A 228 9.61 17.61 -4.45
C GLU A 228 10.08 18.44 -3.25
N CYS A 229 10.30 17.84 -2.08
CA CYS A 229 10.69 18.57 -0.88
C CYS A 229 12.12 19.09 -0.96
N GLU A 230 12.35 20.32 -0.52
CA GLU A 230 13.70 20.81 -0.24
C GLU A 230 14.17 20.29 1.12
N TYR A 231 15.47 20.07 1.28
CA TYR A 231 16.01 19.72 2.58
C TYR A 231 17.32 20.45 2.85
N GLU A 232 17.58 20.74 4.11
CA GLU A 232 18.83 21.30 4.58
C GLU A 232 19.22 20.69 5.92
N VAL A 233 20.49 20.82 6.28
CA VAL A 233 20.98 20.37 7.59
C VAL A 233 21.60 21.56 8.28
N GLU A 234 21.12 21.85 9.48
CA GLU A 234 21.66 22.94 10.29
C GLU A 234 23.12 22.70 10.69
N ALA A 235 23.72 23.73 11.29
CA ALA A 235 25.10 23.64 11.74
C ALA A 235 25.27 22.54 12.82
N VAL A 236 26.29 21.71 12.63
CA VAL A 236 26.74 20.77 13.67
C VAL A 236 27.56 21.55 14.68
N THR A 237 27.15 21.56 15.95
CA THR A 237 27.82 22.32 17.01
C THR A 237 28.94 21.52 17.69
N GLN A 238 28.89 20.18 17.62
CA GLN A 238 29.89 19.28 18.19
C GLN A 238 29.90 17.94 17.44
N GLY A 239 31.05 17.30 17.30
CA GLY A 239 31.22 16.00 16.65
C GLY A 239 31.10 16.05 15.12
N CYS A 240 30.59 14.97 14.54
CA CYS A 240 30.42 14.82 13.08
C CYS A 240 29.12 14.11 12.76
N ARG A 241 28.28 14.73 11.94
CA ARG A 241 27.07 14.11 11.42
C ARG A 241 27.38 13.41 10.11
N MET A 242 27.14 12.11 10.06
CA MET A 242 27.24 11.32 8.83
C MET A 242 25.89 10.75 8.47
N SER A 243 25.52 10.81 7.18
CA SER A 243 24.27 10.24 6.70
C SER A 243 24.41 9.60 5.32
N ILE A 244 23.72 8.48 5.10
CA ILE A 244 23.59 7.85 3.78
C ILE A 244 22.22 8.20 3.23
N SER A 245 22.21 8.81 2.06
CA SER A 245 20.99 9.11 1.32
C SER A 245 20.76 8.05 0.25
N TYR A 246 19.51 7.62 0.11
CA TYR A 246 19.05 6.67 -0.88
C TYR A 246 17.91 7.28 -1.70
N ALA A 247 17.96 7.06 -3.01
CA ALA A 247 16.90 7.41 -3.95
C ALA A 247 15.86 6.28 -4.01
N LEU A 248 14.59 6.61 -3.84
CA LEU A 248 13.48 5.67 -3.94
C LEU A 248 12.81 5.78 -5.31
N PHE A 249 12.54 4.64 -5.94
CA PHE A 249 11.86 4.55 -7.24
C PHE A 249 10.64 3.65 -7.14
N ALA A 250 9.50 4.13 -7.62
CA ALA A 250 8.33 3.29 -7.83
C ALA A 250 8.57 2.45 -9.09
N LYS A 251 8.44 1.13 -8.94
CA LYS A 251 8.49 0.16 -10.05
C LYS A 251 7.25 -0.72 -10.01
N SER A 252 6.90 -1.30 -11.14
CA SER A 252 5.82 -2.28 -11.27
C SER A 252 6.37 -3.58 -11.83
N PHE A 253 5.77 -4.69 -11.42
CA PHE A 253 6.07 -6.02 -11.93
C PHE A 253 4.77 -6.71 -12.37
N GLY A 254 4.80 -7.52 -13.44
CA GLY A 254 3.62 -8.29 -13.91
C GLY A 254 2.69 -7.54 -14.88
N ALA A 255 1.43 -7.97 -14.97
CA ALA A 255 0.42 -7.52 -15.96
C ALA A 255 0.07 -6.02 -15.95
N THR A 256 0.49 -5.26 -14.93
CA THR A 256 0.35 -3.80 -14.87
C THR A 256 1.49 -3.06 -15.59
N ALA A 257 2.59 -3.75 -15.93
CA ALA A 257 3.64 -3.18 -16.74
C ALA A 257 3.25 -3.21 -18.24
N LEU A 258 3.61 -2.17 -18.99
CA LEU A 258 3.45 -2.08 -20.47
C LEU A 258 3.99 -3.33 -21.21
N THR A 259 4.89 -4.08 -20.56
CA THR A 259 5.36 -5.41 -20.95
C THR A 259 5.44 -6.31 -19.71
N PRO A 260 4.52 -7.25 -19.50
CA PRO A 260 4.56 -8.15 -18.35
C PRO A 260 5.59 -9.26 -18.57
N ASP A 261 6.81 -9.05 -18.07
CA ASP A 261 7.88 -10.05 -18.16
C ASP A 261 8.16 -10.66 -16.78
N PRO A 262 7.61 -11.83 -16.40
CA PRO A 262 7.75 -12.45 -15.06
C PRO A 262 9.21 -12.42 -14.55
N LEU A 263 9.44 -12.06 -13.27
CA LEU A 263 10.76 -12.21 -12.64
C LEU A 263 11.20 -13.68 -12.51
N PHE A 264 10.33 -14.61 -12.89
CA PHE A 264 10.54 -16.04 -12.82
C PHE A 264 10.18 -16.70 -14.16
N THR A 265 10.77 -17.86 -14.43
CA THR A 265 10.39 -18.70 -15.55
C THR A 265 9.86 -20.03 -15.01
N PRO A 266 8.73 -20.56 -15.51
CA PRO A 266 8.28 -21.90 -15.20
C PRO A 266 9.40 -22.92 -15.45
N SER A 267 9.53 -23.91 -14.57
CA SER A 267 10.57 -24.93 -14.71
C SER A 267 10.31 -25.84 -15.92
N GLN A 268 11.37 -26.36 -16.54
CA GLN A 268 11.24 -27.25 -17.69
C GLN A 268 10.33 -28.46 -17.42
N PRO A 269 10.44 -29.19 -16.28
CA PRO A 269 9.55 -30.31 -16.00
C PRO A 269 8.08 -29.90 -15.89
N PHE A 270 7.78 -28.68 -15.43
CA PHE A 270 6.42 -28.16 -15.41
C PHE A 270 5.93 -27.85 -16.82
N LEU A 271 6.77 -27.22 -17.66
CA LEU A 271 6.45 -26.96 -19.05
C LEU A 271 6.17 -28.26 -19.81
N ASP A 272 6.93 -29.32 -19.57
CA ASP A 272 6.76 -30.63 -20.24
C ASP A 272 5.41 -31.31 -19.94
N LEU A 273 4.71 -30.91 -18.86
CA LEU A 273 3.37 -31.40 -18.54
C LEU A 273 2.26 -30.81 -19.43
N LEU A 274 2.50 -29.62 -20.02
CA LEU A 274 1.48 -28.90 -20.79
C LEU A 274 1.24 -29.47 -22.20
N PRO A 275 2.27 -29.79 -23.02
CA PRO A 275 2.07 -30.22 -24.41
C PRO A 275 1.07 -31.37 -24.61
N PRO A 276 1.06 -32.45 -23.80
CA PRO A 276 0.08 -33.52 -23.97
C PRO A 276 -1.37 -33.03 -23.77
N VAL A 277 -1.59 -32.19 -22.76
CA VAL A 277 -2.91 -31.61 -22.45
C VAL A 277 -3.34 -30.65 -23.56
N LEU A 278 -2.43 -29.78 -24.01
CA LEU A 278 -2.70 -28.81 -25.07
C LEU A 278 -3.00 -29.52 -26.40
N GLN A 279 -2.26 -30.58 -26.74
CA GLN A 279 -2.49 -31.34 -27.97
C GLN A 279 -3.86 -32.00 -28.00
N MET A 280 -4.32 -32.58 -26.89
CA MET A 280 -5.66 -33.18 -26.78
C MET A 280 -6.79 -32.13 -26.75
N SER A 281 -6.46 -30.89 -26.42
CA SER A 281 -7.40 -29.79 -26.25
C SER A 281 -7.43 -28.81 -27.43
N ARG A 282 -6.76 -29.15 -28.54
CA ARG A 282 -6.65 -28.27 -29.72
C ARG A 282 -8.03 -27.92 -30.29
N GLY A 283 -8.23 -26.62 -30.54
CA GLY A 283 -9.49 -26.06 -31.02
C GLY A 283 -10.55 -25.90 -29.92
N ARG A 284 -10.19 -26.02 -28.64
CA ARG A 284 -11.12 -25.93 -27.51
C ARG A 284 -10.69 -24.85 -26.52
N ARG A 285 -11.66 -24.32 -25.79
CA ARG A 285 -11.40 -23.51 -24.58
C ARG A 285 -11.26 -24.45 -23.40
N ILE A 286 -10.10 -24.44 -22.76
CA ILE A 286 -9.88 -25.16 -21.51
C ILE A 286 -9.84 -24.18 -20.35
N ALA A 287 -10.26 -24.64 -19.18
CA ALA A 287 -10.22 -23.84 -17.96
C ALA A 287 -9.61 -24.61 -16.79
N PHE A 288 -8.88 -23.88 -15.95
CA PHE A 288 -8.33 -24.35 -14.68
C PHE A 288 -8.89 -23.52 -13.53
N LEU A 289 -9.30 -24.17 -12.44
CA LEU A 289 -9.65 -23.46 -11.21
C LEU A 289 -8.38 -22.96 -10.53
N LEU A 290 -8.39 -21.69 -10.09
CA LEU A 290 -7.30 -21.18 -9.27
C LEU A 290 -7.32 -21.81 -7.87
N ALA A 291 -6.12 -22.11 -7.37
CA ALA A 291 -5.98 -22.81 -6.10
C ALA A 291 -6.00 -21.87 -4.88
N HIS A 292 -5.53 -20.64 -5.03
CA HIS A 292 -5.35 -19.71 -3.91
C HIS A 292 -6.57 -18.81 -3.68
N ASP A 293 -6.82 -18.48 -2.40
CA ASP A 293 -7.71 -17.39 -2.04
C ASP A 293 -7.00 -16.04 -2.21
N TYR A 294 -7.68 -15.12 -2.91
CA TYR A 294 -7.19 -13.79 -3.23
C TYR A 294 -7.84 -12.70 -2.35
N ASP A 295 -8.80 -13.06 -1.48
CA ASP A 295 -9.47 -12.15 -0.54
C ASP A 295 -9.96 -10.85 -1.22
N VAL A 296 -10.58 -11.01 -2.39
CA VAL A 296 -11.18 -9.92 -3.16
C VAL A 296 -12.69 -10.05 -3.18
N ASP A 297 -13.38 -8.92 -3.29
CA ASP A 297 -14.82 -8.87 -3.51
C ASP A 297 -15.14 -8.96 -5.02
N PRO A 298 -15.74 -10.07 -5.50
CA PRO A 298 -16.08 -10.25 -6.92
C PRO A 298 -17.11 -9.25 -7.43
N ALA A 299 -17.87 -8.59 -6.56
CA ALA A 299 -18.85 -7.57 -6.94
C ALA A 299 -18.18 -6.21 -7.27
N ALA A 300 -17.00 -5.95 -6.72
CA ALA A 300 -16.28 -4.68 -6.91
C ALA A 300 -15.17 -4.77 -7.96
N LEU A 301 -14.71 -5.99 -8.29
CA LEU A 301 -13.50 -6.19 -9.09
C LEU A 301 -13.72 -7.17 -10.24
N LEU A 302 -13.14 -6.85 -11.41
CA LEU A 302 -13.04 -7.77 -12.54
C LEU A 302 -12.04 -8.90 -12.22
N ALA A 303 -12.32 -10.10 -12.74
CA ALA A 303 -11.42 -11.25 -12.54
C ALA A 303 -10.01 -10.99 -13.11
N GLU A 304 -9.90 -10.30 -14.25
CA GLU A 304 -8.61 -9.93 -14.86
C GLU A 304 -7.73 -9.04 -13.97
N ALA A 305 -8.32 -8.28 -13.05
CA ALA A 305 -7.53 -7.48 -12.11
C ALA A 305 -6.72 -8.35 -11.13
N LEU A 306 -7.01 -9.66 -11.03
CA LEU A 306 -6.25 -10.61 -10.22
C LEU A 306 -4.95 -11.07 -10.87
N VAL A 307 -4.73 -10.86 -12.17
CA VAL A 307 -3.53 -11.34 -12.87
C VAL A 307 -2.21 -10.91 -12.18
N PRO A 308 -2.03 -9.66 -11.71
CA PRO A 308 -0.82 -9.24 -11.00
C PRO A 308 -0.63 -9.91 -9.63
N TYR A 309 -1.66 -10.56 -9.10
CA TYR A 309 -1.69 -11.11 -7.75
C TYR A 309 -1.59 -12.62 -7.71
N LEU A 310 -1.60 -13.29 -8.86
CA LEU A 310 -1.58 -14.74 -8.94
C LEU A 310 -0.46 -15.31 -8.07
N LYS A 311 -0.80 -16.32 -7.25
CA LYS A 311 0.10 -16.91 -6.27
C LYS A 311 0.51 -18.32 -6.70
N GLY A 312 1.75 -18.69 -6.40
CA GLY A 312 2.26 -20.06 -6.55
C GLY A 312 1.98 -20.67 -7.92
N GLY A 313 1.35 -21.85 -7.93
CA GLY A 313 1.02 -22.60 -9.13
C GLY A 313 0.12 -21.85 -10.13
N ASP A 314 -0.78 -20.97 -9.65
CA ASP A 314 -1.69 -20.21 -10.50
C ASP A 314 -0.90 -19.24 -11.40
N ALA A 315 0.10 -18.56 -10.85
CA ALA A 315 0.99 -17.68 -11.60
C ALA A 315 1.87 -18.48 -12.57
N VAL A 316 2.42 -19.61 -12.11
CA VAL A 316 3.28 -20.47 -12.94
C VAL A 316 2.50 -20.97 -14.16
N LEU A 317 1.26 -21.41 -13.97
CA LEU A 317 0.39 -21.87 -15.05
C LEU A 317 0.04 -20.73 -16.02
N TYR A 318 -0.37 -19.57 -15.51
CA TYR A 318 -0.68 -18.39 -16.33
C TYR A 318 0.50 -18.00 -17.24
N HIS A 319 1.71 -17.92 -16.68
CA HIS A 319 2.90 -17.57 -17.45
C HIS A 319 3.36 -18.70 -18.39
N ALA A 320 3.21 -19.96 -18.00
CA ALA A 320 3.52 -21.10 -18.86
C ALA A 320 2.64 -21.13 -20.12
N LEU A 321 1.33 -20.86 -20.00
CA LEU A 321 0.43 -20.75 -21.15
C LEU A 321 0.87 -19.63 -22.11
N LYS A 322 1.33 -18.49 -21.58
CA LYS A 322 1.89 -17.40 -22.41
C LYS A 322 3.16 -17.81 -23.16
N ILE A 323 4.03 -18.65 -22.58
CA ILE A 323 5.21 -19.18 -23.27
C ILE A 323 4.81 -19.99 -24.51
N TYR A 324 3.71 -20.76 -24.41
CA TYR A 324 3.11 -21.46 -25.56
C TYR A 324 2.32 -20.53 -26.51
N LYS A 325 2.41 -19.21 -26.34
CA LYS A 325 1.71 -18.18 -27.13
C LYS A 325 0.19 -18.22 -27.02
N LEU A 326 -0.32 -18.81 -25.95
CA LEU A 326 -1.75 -18.77 -25.63
C LEU A 326 -2.07 -17.44 -24.94
N GLN A 327 -3.35 -17.06 -25.00
CA GLN A 327 -3.87 -15.86 -24.33
C GLN A 327 -4.77 -16.30 -23.15
N PRO A 328 -4.17 -16.57 -21.97
CA PRO A 328 -4.94 -16.88 -20.78
C PRO A 328 -5.71 -15.66 -20.26
N VAL A 329 -6.96 -15.88 -19.86
CA VAL A 329 -7.89 -14.89 -19.31
C VAL A 329 -8.55 -15.44 -18.04
N LEU A 330 -8.75 -14.60 -17.03
CA LEU A 330 -9.42 -14.90 -15.77
C LEU A 330 -10.91 -14.56 -15.85
N HIS A 331 -11.75 -15.46 -15.32
CA HIS A 331 -13.20 -15.31 -15.22
C HIS A 331 -13.70 -15.67 -13.81
N TRP A 332 -14.78 -15.03 -13.38
CA TRP A 332 -15.53 -15.48 -12.19
C TRP A 332 -16.39 -16.70 -12.53
N THR A 333 -16.51 -17.64 -11.60
CA THR A 333 -17.37 -18.83 -11.74
C THR A 333 -18.06 -19.20 -10.44
N ALA A 334 -19.29 -19.70 -10.54
CA ALA A 334 -20.04 -20.27 -9.42
C ALA A 334 -21.04 -21.30 -9.95
N GLY A 335 -21.13 -22.47 -9.30
CA GLY A 335 -22.17 -23.46 -9.60
C GLY A 335 -22.27 -23.95 -11.06
N GLY A 336 -21.17 -23.90 -11.83
CA GLY A 336 -21.17 -24.28 -13.26
C GLY A 336 -21.44 -23.13 -14.24
N TYR A 337 -21.61 -21.91 -13.74
CA TYR A 337 -21.75 -20.69 -14.52
C TYR A 337 -20.43 -19.92 -14.61
N ILE A 338 -20.24 -19.18 -15.70
CA ILE A 338 -19.08 -18.31 -15.96
C ILE A 338 -19.56 -16.91 -16.30
N TRP A 339 -18.96 -15.89 -15.69
CA TRP A 339 -19.22 -14.49 -16.01
C TRP A 339 -18.35 -14.00 -17.17
N PRO A 340 -18.86 -13.05 -18.00
CA PRO A 340 -18.07 -12.35 -18.99
C PRO A 340 -16.84 -11.66 -18.39
N ILE A 341 -15.79 -11.48 -19.20
CA ILE A 341 -14.52 -10.86 -18.78
C ILE A 341 -14.68 -9.40 -18.31
N ASP A 342 -15.66 -8.70 -18.87
CA ASP A 342 -15.90 -7.27 -18.72
C ASP A 342 -16.89 -6.94 -17.59
N ARG A 343 -17.31 -7.93 -16.80
CA ARG A 343 -18.32 -7.73 -15.74
C ARG A 343 -17.90 -8.29 -14.38
N PRO A 344 -18.12 -7.54 -13.28
CA PRO A 344 -18.08 -8.09 -11.93
C PRO A 344 -19.32 -8.97 -11.66
N VAL A 345 -19.30 -9.69 -10.54
CA VAL A 345 -20.42 -10.54 -10.11
C VAL A 345 -21.44 -9.69 -9.35
N GLU A 346 -22.46 -9.19 -10.06
CA GLU A 346 -23.59 -8.46 -9.46
C GLU A 346 -24.76 -9.42 -9.19
N ILE A 347 -25.10 -9.68 -7.93
CA ILE A 347 -26.31 -10.45 -7.58
C ILE A 347 -27.37 -9.45 -7.14
N PHE A 348 -28.47 -9.35 -7.88
CA PHE A 348 -29.56 -8.42 -7.56
C PHE A 348 -30.31 -8.88 -6.29
N ASP A 349 -30.53 -7.93 -5.37
CA ASP A 349 -31.37 -8.12 -4.19
C ASP A 349 -32.85 -8.27 -4.59
N GLU A 350 -33.60 -9.03 -3.79
CA GLU A 350 -35.03 -9.26 -4.01
C GLU A 350 -35.81 -7.95 -3.93
N GLN A 351 -36.35 -7.47 -5.05
CA GLN A 351 -37.35 -6.39 -5.01
C GLN A 351 -38.61 -6.95 -4.32
N PRO A 352 -39.10 -6.33 -3.23
CA PRO A 352 -40.36 -6.76 -2.63
C PRO A 352 -41.45 -6.64 -3.70
N ALA A 353 -42.10 -7.75 -4.00
CA ALA A 353 -43.17 -7.83 -4.97
C ALA A 353 -44.15 -6.66 -4.75
N ARG A 354 -44.33 -5.81 -5.77
CA ARG A 354 -45.38 -4.79 -5.80
C ARG A 354 -46.74 -5.49 -5.88
N GLY A 355 -47.19 -6.03 -4.76
CA GLY A 355 -48.54 -6.52 -4.56
C GLY A 355 -49.49 -5.33 -4.49
N SER A 356 -50.40 -5.24 -5.46
CA SER A 356 -51.56 -4.35 -5.47
C SER A 356 -52.27 -4.36 -4.11
N PRO A 357 -52.70 -3.20 -3.57
CA PRO A 357 -53.36 -3.20 -2.27
C PRO A 357 -54.74 -3.87 -2.37
N PRO A 358 -55.11 -4.77 -1.44
CA PRO A 358 -56.44 -5.33 -1.41
C PRO A 358 -57.43 -4.25 -0.93
N GLN A 359 -58.61 -4.22 -1.56
CA GLN A 359 -59.74 -3.38 -1.18
C GLN A 359 -60.09 -3.59 0.30
N GLN A 360 -60.16 -2.48 1.03
CA GLN A 360 -60.76 -2.41 2.36
C GLN A 360 -62.23 -2.81 2.29
N GLN A 361 -62.59 -3.93 2.91
CA GLN A 361 -63.94 -4.16 3.41
C GLN A 361 -63.90 -4.11 4.94
N MET A 362 -64.68 -3.20 5.50
CA MET A 362 -64.87 -3.02 6.94
C MET A 362 -65.51 -4.26 7.57
N PRO A 363 -65.15 -4.64 8.81
CA PRO A 363 -65.85 -5.69 9.55
C PRO A 363 -66.90 -5.10 10.52
N PRO A 364 -67.97 -5.82 10.89
CA PRO A 364 -68.74 -5.49 12.08
C PRO A 364 -68.25 -6.25 13.31
N LEU A 365 -68.42 -5.60 14.45
CA LEU A 365 -68.04 -5.94 15.82
C LEU A 365 -68.51 -7.31 16.34
N ARG A 366 -67.66 -7.98 17.15
CA ARG A 366 -68.00 -8.46 18.51
C ARG A 366 -66.86 -9.22 19.20
N GLY A 367 -66.70 -8.96 20.51
CA GLY A 367 -66.56 -10.03 21.51
C GLY A 367 -65.20 -10.24 22.15
N ALA A 368 -65.14 -10.01 23.46
CA ALA A 368 -63.97 -10.07 24.32
C ALA A 368 -63.53 -11.50 24.76
N PHE A 369 -62.28 -11.57 25.24
CA PHE A 369 -61.63 -12.57 26.12
C PHE A 369 -61.11 -13.90 25.52
N SER A 370 -59.78 -14.05 25.46
CA SER A 370 -59.06 -15.26 25.95
C SER A 370 -57.52 -15.14 25.84
N ASN A 371 -56.83 -15.66 26.87
CA ASN A 371 -55.39 -15.68 27.18
C ASN A 371 -54.40 -16.07 26.05
N PRO A 372 -53.11 -15.70 26.18
CA PRO A 372 -52.03 -16.18 25.29
C PRO A 372 -51.50 -17.55 25.73
N PRO A 373 -51.15 -18.48 24.81
CA PRO A 373 -50.25 -19.57 25.12
C PRO A 373 -48.81 -19.31 24.64
N MET A 374 -47.92 -20.01 25.32
CA MET A 374 -46.46 -19.95 25.40
C MET A 374 -45.69 -20.18 24.07
N PRO A 375 -44.39 -19.83 24.01
CA PRO A 375 -43.59 -19.92 22.78
C PRO A 375 -43.12 -21.37 22.53
N MET A 376 -43.43 -21.89 21.35
CA MET A 376 -42.82 -23.12 20.83
C MET A 376 -41.54 -22.77 20.06
N SER A 377 -40.42 -23.22 20.62
CA SER A 377 -39.31 -23.91 19.94
C SER A 377 -38.97 -23.47 18.50
N GLY A 378 -37.76 -22.90 18.36
CA GLY A 378 -37.16 -22.46 17.11
C GLY A 378 -37.22 -23.47 15.97
N ARG A 379 -37.73 -22.99 14.83
CA ARG A 379 -37.63 -23.64 13.53
C ARG A 379 -36.68 -22.78 12.70
N MET A 380 -35.51 -23.31 12.38
CA MET A 380 -34.63 -22.73 11.37
C MET A 380 -35.43 -22.64 10.05
N PRO A 381 -35.47 -21.50 9.34
CA PRO A 381 -36.15 -21.42 8.06
C PRO A 381 -35.43 -22.27 7.00
N PRO A 382 -36.16 -22.77 5.99
CA PRO A 382 -35.59 -23.62 4.95
C PRO A 382 -34.56 -22.85 4.10
N PRO A 383 -33.56 -23.53 3.52
CA PRO A 383 -32.63 -22.91 2.58
C PRO A 383 -33.38 -22.37 1.36
N VAL A 384 -32.90 -21.25 0.83
CA VAL A 384 -33.42 -20.61 -0.39
C VAL A 384 -33.50 -21.65 -1.52
N PRO A 385 -34.62 -21.72 -2.27
CA PRO A 385 -34.74 -22.67 -3.37
C PRO A 385 -33.59 -22.47 -4.37
N VAL A 386 -32.86 -23.54 -4.69
CA VAL A 386 -31.71 -23.50 -5.64
C VAL A 386 -32.09 -22.87 -6.99
N ASP A 387 -33.37 -22.95 -7.36
CA ASP A 387 -33.93 -22.40 -8.59
C ASP A 387 -34.01 -20.85 -8.60
N THR A 388 -34.21 -20.19 -7.46
CA THR A 388 -34.21 -18.72 -7.39
C THR A 388 -32.79 -18.16 -7.45
N LEU A 389 -31.82 -18.86 -6.86
CA LEU A 389 -30.40 -18.50 -6.96
C LEU A 389 -29.88 -18.66 -8.40
N ARG A 390 -30.32 -19.72 -9.10
CA ARG A 390 -30.01 -19.95 -10.51
C ARG A 390 -30.49 -18.80 -11.40
N ALA A 391 -31.76 -18.40 -11.25
CA ALA A 391 -32.33 -17.31 -12.03
C ALA A 391 -31.59 -15.98 -11.83
N ARG A 392 -31.17 -15.67 -10.59
CA ARG A 392 -30.40 -14.46 -10.27
C ARG A 392 -28.99 -14.48 -10.89
N VAL A 393 -28.33 -15.65 -10.91
CA VAL A 393 -27.02 -15.82 -11.56
C VAL A 393 -27.13 -15.63 -13.07
N GLU A 394 -28.16 -16.15 -13.72
CA GLU A 394 -28.41 -15.93 -15.14
C GLU A 394 -28.75 -14.46 -15.46
N GLU A 395 -29.53 -13.79 -14.60
CA GLU A 395 -29.86 -12.36 -14.74
C GLU A 395 -28.63 -11.45 -14.60
N SER A 396 -27.63 -11.85 -13.80
CA SER A 396 -26.33 -11.17 -13.71
C SER A 396 -25.47 -11.27 -14.99
N GLY A 397 -25.94 -12.02 -15.99
CA GLY A 397 -25.26 -12.24 -17.26
C GLY A 397 -24.30 -13.43 -17.27
N ALA A 398 -24.36 -14.31 -16.26
CA ALA A 398 -23.57 -15.53 -16.24
C ALA A 398 -24.14 -16.56 -17.21
N VAL A 399 -23.26 -17.28 -17.91
CA VAL A 399 -23.62 -18.29 -18.90
C VAL A 399 -23.15 -19.66 -18.40
N LEU A 400 -23.84 -20.74 -18.76
CA LEU A 400 -23.38 -22.09 -18.44
C LEU A 400 -22.03 -22.37 -19.12
N LEU A 401 -21.13 -23.06 -18.42
CA LEU A 401 -19.83 -23.46 -18.99
C LEU A 401 -19.98 -24.27 -20.28
N ALA A 402 -21.04 -25.08 -20.39
CA ALA A 402 -21.37 -25.85 -21.58
C ALA A 402 -21.70 -24.93 -22.78
N ASP A 403 -22.49 -23.89 -22.55
CA ASP A 403 -22.89 -22.93 -23.58
C ASP A 403 -21.73 -22.00 -23.98
N ALA A 404 -20.80 -21.76 -23.05
CA ALA A 404 -19.57 -21.02 -23.32
C ALA A 404 -18.49 -21.86 -24.04
N GLU A 405 -18.76 -23.15 -24.29
CA GLU A 405 -17.85 -24.15 -24.86
C GLU A 405 -16.53 -24.30 -24.08
N VAL A 406 -16.59 -24.11 -22.75
CA VAL A 406 -15.42 -24.18 -21.86
C VAL A 406 -15.34 -25.55 -21.19
N THR A 407 -14.25 -26.27 -21.45
CA THR A 407 -13.96 -27.55 -20.81
C THR A 407 -13.17 -27.33 -19.53
N LEU A 408 -13.79 -27.58 -18.37
CA LEU A 408 -13.12 -27.50 -17.08
C LEU A 408 -12.20 -28.71 -16.87
N LEU A 409 -10.92 -28.47 -16.61
CA LEU A 409 -9.94 -29.50 -16.29
C LEU A 409 -9.82 -29.65 -14.77
N THR A 410 -10.33 -30.77 -14.26
CA THR A 410 -10.27 -31.13 -12.83
C THR A 410 -9.46 -32.40 -12.62
N ASP A 411 -8.78 -32.51 -11.48
CA ASP A 411 -8.17 -33.77 -11.06
C ASP A 411 -9.25 -34.78 -10.67
N TRP A 412 -9.34 -35.88 -11.42
CA TRP A 412 -10.31 -36.94 -11.18
C TRP A 412 -9.99 -37.80 -9.94
N ARG A 413 -8.75 -37.75 -9.45
CA ARG A 413 -8.30 -38.51 -8.26
C ARG A 413 -8.43 -37.72 -6.97
N ALA A 414 -8.63 -36.41 -7.04
CA ALA A 414 -8.74 -35.58 -5.86
C ALA A 414 -10.10 -35.82 -5.17
N PRO A 415 -10.14 -36.03 -3.84
CA PRO A 415 -11.39 -36.01 -3.09
C PRO A 415 -12.07 -34.64 -3.22
N GLU A 416 -13.40 -34.58 -3.05
CA GLU A 416 -14.19 -33.33 -3.00
C GLU A 416 -13.58 -32.36 -1.96
N GLY A 417 -12.67 -31.49 -2.41
CA GLY A 417 -11.81 -30.74 -1.49
C GLY A 417 -10.45 -30.29 -2.03
N THR A 418 -10.19 -30.39 -3.33
CA THR A 418 -9.05 -29.69 -3.96
C THR A 418 -9.03 -28.24 -3.47
N ALA A 419 -7.87 -27.75 -3.03
CA ALA A 419 -7.74 -26.37 -2.58
C ALA A 419 -8.07 -25.44 -3.75
N VAL A 420 -9.31 -24.97 -3.79
CA VAL A 420 -9.84 -24.01 -4.76
C VAL A 420 -10.00 -22.70 -4.01
N GLY A 421 -9.50 -21.61 -4.59
CA GLY A 421 -9.68 -20.27 -4.06
C GLY A 421 -11.15 -19.90 -4.02
N LYS A 422 -11.64 -19.49 -2.85
CA LYS A 422 -13.06 -19.16 -2.62
C LYS A 422 -13.21 -17.67 -2.32
N ALA A 423 -13.66 -16.90 -3.31
CA ALA A 423 -14.18 -15.56 -3.08
C ALA A 423 -15.65 -15.64 -2.62
N ARG A 424 -16.14 -14.60 -1.94
CA ARG A 424 -17.51 -14.58 -1.40
C ARG A 424 -18.22 -13.29 -1.78
N VAL A 425 -19.34 -13.42 -2.47
CA VAL A 425 -20.25 -12.29 -2.74
C VAL A 425 -21.37 -12.34 -1.73
N HIS A 426 -21.63 -11.21 -1.08
CA HIS A 426 -22.73 -11.08 -0.12
C HIS A 426 -23.97 -10.57 -0.86
N PHE A 427 -25.13 -11.18 -0.59
CA PHE A 427 -26.42 -10.75 -1.15
C PHE A 427 -27.51 -10.89 -0.08
N VAL A 428 -28.59 -10.12 -0.20
CA VAL A 428 -29.72 -10.20 0.73
C VAL A 428 -30.82 -11.06 0.13
N SER A 429 -31.25 -12.09 0.87
CA SER A 429 -32.39 -12.93 0.52
C SER A 429 -33.32 -13.05 1.72
N GLU A 430 -34.63 -12.81 1.52
CA GLU A 430 -35.63 -12.86 2.59
C GLU A 430 -35.28 -12.01 3.84
N GLY A 431 -34.53 -10.92 3.66
CA GLY A 431 -34.09 -10.04 4.77
C GLY A 431 -32.90 -10.57 5.58
N MET A 432 -32.25 -11.66 5.15
CA MET A 432 -31.01 -12.18 5.72
C MET A 432 -29.84 -12.04 4.75
N LEU A 433 -28.65 -11.77 5.30
CA LEU A 433 -27.40 -11.62 4.54
C LEU A 433 -26.79 -13.00 4.26
N GLU A 434 -26.85 -13.43 3.00
CA GLU A 434 -26.32 -14.71 2.53
C GLU A 434 -25.02 -14.52 1.74
N LYS A 435 -24.31 -15.63 1.47
CA LYS A 435 -23.00 -15.61 0.79
C LYS A 435 -22.98 -16.60 -0.37
N LEU A 436 -22.75 -16.10 -1.58
CA LEU A 436 -22.42 -16.93 -2.74
C LEU A 436 -20.90 -17.18 -2.75
N VAL A 437 -20.51 -18.45 -2.82
CA VAL A 437 -19.09 -18.82 -3.03
C VAL A 437 -18.78 -18.76 -4.52
N VAL A 438 -17.88 -17.87 -4.89
CA VAL A 438 -17.40 -17.65 -6.25
C VAL A 438 -15.94 -18.08 -6.33
N ASN A 439 -15.57 -18.80 -7.37
CA ASN A 439 -14.17 -19.16 -7.65
C ASN A 439 -13.67 -18.40 -8.87
N VAL A 440 -12.37 -18.48 -9.14
CA VAL A 440 -11.74 -17.89 -10.32
C VAL A 440 -11.32 -19.01 -11.28
N LEU A 441 -11.65 -18.85 -12.57
CA LEU A 441 -11.22 -19.70 -13.66
C LEU A 441 -10.17 -19.02 -14.52
N LEU A 442 -9.09 -19.73 -14.78
CA LEU A 442 -8.11 -19.41 -15.81
C LEU A 442 -8.49 -20.12 -17.11
N VAL A 443 -8.98 -19.38 -18.09
CA VAL A 443 -9.44 -19.89 -19.38
C VAL A 443 -8.41 -19.58 -20.48
N ALA A 444 -8.11 -20.56 -21.33
CA ALA A 444 -7.30 -20.36 -22.52
C ALA A 444 -7.88 -21.13 -23.71
N PHE A 445 -7.86 -20.52 -24.89
CA PHE A 445 -8.15 -21.19 -26.15
C PHE A 445 -6.87 -21.81 -26.72
N VAL A 446 -6.89 -23.11 -27.02
CA VAL A 446 -5.71 -23.90 -27.39
C VAL A 446 -5.66 -24.24 -28.88
#